data_AF-A0A2K8PJL4-F1
#
_entry.id   AF-A0A2K8PJL4-F1
#
_cell.length_a   1.000
_cell.length_b   1.000
_cell.length_c   1.000
_cell.angle_alpha   90.00
_cell.angle_beta   90.00
_cell.angle_gamma   90.00
#
_symmetry.space_group_name_H-M   'P 1'
#
loop_
_entity.id
_entity.type
_entity.pdbx_description
1 polymer ?
#
loop_
_entity_poly.entity_id
_entity_poly.type
_entity_poly.pdbx_seq_one_letter_code
_entity_poly.pdbx_strand_id
1 'polypeptide(L)'
;MRVPTPVRFRRAVTAVVLSTALLAGATACGGGSDQARGEEISAAAATELAVLVAAEPAAAEQDELAAATPSPSTSAERQKFAKTRFVANAGLAAGATYQWIIKPYQAGKFKKGAKGRTFALIKAGLAGAFAYNRLKAASDNAKGDPLLSKAMVPLTAGIESLKGLAGKLRKGQAGDADISSFQDVINGVKSAGQSAGATVTDQVPSLSQLGG
;
A
#
# COMPACT_ATOMS: atom_id res chain seq x y z
N MET A 1 6.34 -0.84 -44.12
CA MET A 1 7.07 -1.06 -42.84
C MET A 1 7.81 0.23 -42.49
N ARG A 2 7.46 0.88 -41.37
CA ARG A 2 8.13 2.11 -40.88
C ARG A 2 8.97 1.75 -39.67
N VAL A 3 10.28 1.96 -39.76
CA VAL A 3 11.21 1.79 -38.64
C VAL A 3 11.16 3.05 -37.76
N PRO A 4 10.99 2.95 -36.43
CA PRO A 4 11.03 4.10 -35.54
C PRO A 4 12.48 4.53 -35.24
N THR A 5 12.73 5.84 -35.25
CA THR A 5 14.04 6.47 -35.10
C THR A 5 14.50 6.55 -33.62
N PRO A 6 15.80 6.38 -33.31
CA PRO A 6 16.33 6.22 -31.95
C PRO A 6 16.50 7.53 -31.13
N VAL A 7 16.14 8.68 -31.68
CA VAL A 7 16.49 9.99 -31.10
C VAL A 7 15.57 10.41 -29.95
N ARG A 8 14.33 9.86 -29.89
CA ARG A 8 13.37 10.19 -28.83
C ARG A 8 13.67 9.50 -27.49
N PHE A 9 14.40 8.39 -27.52
CA PHE A 9 14.73 7.62 -26.30
C PHE A 9 15.82 8.32 -25.46
N ARG A 10 16.77 9.01 -26.09
CA ARG A 10 17.88 9.68 -25.38
C ARG A 10 17.43 10.91 -24.59
N ARG A 11 16.42 11.65 -25.07
CA ARG A 11 15.87 12.82 -24.37
C ARG A 11 14.99 12.47 -23.16
N ALA A 12 14.35 11.30 -23.18
CA ALA A 12 13.55 10.83 -22.06
C ALA A 12 14.42 10.40 -20.85
N VAL A 13 15.60 9.82 -21.10
CA VAL A 13 16.48 9.33 -20.04
C VAL A 13 17.16 10.47 -19.26
N THR A 14 17.51 11.58 -19.92
CA THR A 14 18.11 12.75 -19.24
C THR A 14 17.13 13.48 -18.34
N ALA A 15 15.83 13.49 -18.66
CA ALA A 15 14.81 14.11 -17.81
C ALA A 15 14.55 13.31 -16.52
N VAL A 16 14.59 11.96 -16.60
CA VAL A 16 14.37 11.10 -15.43
C VAL A 16 15.53 11.20 -14.44
N VAL A 17 16.78 11.28 -14.91
CA VAL A 17 17.96 11.38 -14.02
C VAL A 17 18.04 12.73 -13.30
N LEU A 18 17.56 13.81 -13.92
CA LEU A 18 17.53 15.13 -13.27
C LEU A 18 16.46 15.20 -12.15
N SER A 19 15.34 14.46 -12.28
CA SER A 19 14.30 14.42 -11.26
C SER A 19 14.69 13.58 -10.02
N THR A 20 15.57 12.58 -10.15
CA THR A 20 16.02 11.78 -9.00
C THR A 20 17.07 12.49 -8.13
N ALA A 21 17.78 13.49 -8.64
CA ALA A 21 18.75 14.26 -7.87
C ALA A 21 18.08 15.25 -6.89
N LEU A 22 16.87 15.72 -7.20
CA LEU A 22 16.13 16.70 -6.37
C LEU A 22 15.36 16.08 -5.20
N LEU A 23 15.18 14.75 -5.16
CA LEU A 23 14.44 14.06 -4.08
C LEU A 23 15.32 13.47 -2.97
N ALA A 24 16.66 13.59 -3.06
CA ALA A 24 17.59 13.03 -2.07
C ALA A 24 18.02 14.02 -0.97
N GLY A 25 17.40 15.21 -0.87
CA GLY A 25 17.85 16.30 0.02
C GLY A 25 16.98 16.62 1.25
N ALA A 26 15.89 15.88 1.51
CA ALA A 26 14.90 16.31 2.52
C ALA A 26 14.45 15.19 3.48
N THR A 27 15.38 14.43 4.06
CA THR A 27 15.11 13.68 5.32
C THR A 27 16.37 13.53 6.16
N ALA A 28 16.50 14.31 7.25
CA ALA A 28 16.90 13.86 8.59
C ALA A 28 17.55 14.99 9.41
N CYS A 29 16.81 15.46 10.42
CA CYS A 29 17.43 15.94 11.66
C CYS A 29 18.06 14.73 12.38
N GLY A 30 19.34 14.83 12.72
CA GLY A 30 20.05 13.86 13.57
C GLY A 30 21.48 14.36 13.80
N GLY A 31 21.80 14.72 15.04
CA GLY A 31 23.02 15.45 15.39
C GLY A 31 24.31 14.62 15.41
N GLY A 32 25.44 15.33 15.43
CA GLY A 32 26.76 14.80 15.81
C GLY A 32 27.94 15.23 14.93
N SER A 33 28.68 16.24 15.41
CA SER A 33 30.14 16.53 15.26
C SER A 33 30.81 16.67 13.87
N ASP A 34 31.48 17.83 13.74
CA ASP A 34 32.64 18.23 12.93
C ASP A 34 33.19 17.29 11.83
N GLN A 35 33.19 17.78 10.58
CA GLN A 35 34.43 17.98 9.80
C GLN A 35 34.17 18.80 8.54
N ALA A 36 34.90 19.91 8.42
CA ALA A 36 34.95 20.77 7.24
C ALA A 36 35.66 20.07 6.06
N ARG A 37 35.10 20.20 4.85
CA ARG A 37 35.86 20.35 3.60
C ARG A 37 34.95 21.00 2.54
N GLY A 38 35.32 22.20 2.12
CA GLY A 38 34.57 22.99 1.16
C GLY A 38 34.75 22.54 -0.28
N GLU A 39 33.83 22.99 -1.12
CA GLU A 39 34.11 23.34 -2.51
C GLU A 39 33.18 24.50 -2.90
N GLU A 40 33.79 25.54 -3.45
CA GLU A 40 33.26 26.89 -3.60
C GLU A 40 32.33 27.03 -4.80
N ILE A 41 31.23 27.77 -4.64
CA ILE A 41 30.60 28.48 -5.75
C ILE A 41 30.43 29.95 -5.35
N SER A 42 31.46 30.71 -5.72
CA SER A 42 31.54 32.15 -5.99
C SER A 42 30.43 33.08 -5.45
N ALA A 43 30.86 33.95 -4.55
CA ALA A 43 30.15 35.08 -3.94
C ALA A 43 29.80 36.25 -4.90
N ALA A 44 29.75 36.02 -6.21
CA ALA A 44 29.49 37.07 -7.19
C ALA A 44 28.01 37.24 -7.59
N ALA A 45 27.11 36.32 -7.19
CA ALA A 45 25.69 36.39 -7.55
C ALA A 45 24.77 36.90 -6.41
N ALA A 46 25.32 37.14 -5.22
CA ALA A 46 24.53 37.49 -4.04
C ALA A 46 24.29 39.01 -3.86
N THR A 47 24.97 39.86 -4.65
CA THR A 47 25.05 41.30 -4.36
C THR A 47 24.22 42.19 -5.32
N GLU A 48 23.65 41.65 -6.40
CA GLU A 48 22.79 42.44 -7.31
C GLU A 48 21.28 42.31 -7.07
N LEU A 49 20.82 41.38 -6.23
CA LEU A 49 19.39 41.24 -5.90
C LEU A 49 18.98 41.93 -4.58
N ALA A 50 19.87 42.76 -4.01
CA ALA A 50 19.67 43.43 -2.73
C ALA A 50 19.37 44.95 -2.85
N VAL A 51 19.23 45.51 -4.06
CA VAL A 51 19.10 46.98 -4.28
C VAL A 51 17.76 47.39 -4.90
N LEU A 52 16.67 46.67 -4.64
CA LEU A 52 15.33 47.14 -5.06
C LEU A 52 14.25 47.12 -3.96
N VAL A 53 14.62 46.94 -2.69
CA VAL A 53 13.67 47.06 -1.57
C VAL A 53 13.99 48.30 -0.75
N ALA A 54 13.38 49.43 -1.13
CA ALA A 54 13.06 50.53 -0.21
C ALA A 54 12.18 51.58 -0.91
N ALA A 55 10.86 51.39 -0.89
CA ALA A 55 9.87 52.47 -0.75
C ALA A 55 8.46 51.86 -0.67
N GLU A 56 7.90 51.77 0.55
CA GLU A 56 6.45 51.74 0.74
C GLU A 56 5.89 53.16 0.47
N PRO A 57 4.61 53.27 0.03
CA PRO A 57 3.59 53.44 1.05
C PRO A 57 2.39 52.51 0.85
N ALA A 58 2.04 51.86 1.96
CA ALA A 58 0.71 51.78 2.55
C ALA A 58 -0.52 51.54 1.64
N ALA A 59 -1.23 50.48 2.02
CA ALA A 59 -2.65 50.19 1.85
C ALA A 59 -3.06 49.49 0.54
N ALA A 60 -3.78 48.38 0.76
CA ALA A 60 -4.43 47.49 -0.20
C ALA A 60 -3.51 46.47 -0.90
N GLU A 61 -3.50 45.25 -0.35
CA GLU A 61 -3.51 43.93 -1.03
C GLU A 61 -2.88 42.87 -0.11
N GLN A 62 -3.61 42.48 0.95
CA GLN A 62 -3.27 41.36 1.82
C GLN A 62 -4.04 40.07 1.44
N ASP A 63 -4.31 39.82 0.15
CA ASP A 63 -5.19 38.70 -0.25
C ASP A 63 -4.59 37.71 -1.25
N GLU A 64 -3.25 37.63 -1.43
CA GLU A 64 -2.73 36.67 -2.43
C GLU A 64 -1.47 35.86 -2.09
N LEU A 65 -1.05 35.79 -0.83
CA LEU A 65 0.02 34.86 -0.41
C LEU A 65 -0.25 34.22 0.96
N ALA A 66 -1.49 33.79 1.20
CA ALA A 66 -1.72 32.71 2.15
C ALA A 66 -1.21 31.41 1.50
N ALA A 67 0.06 31.07 1.74
CA ALA A 67 0.59 29.75 1.45
C ALA A 67 -0.42 28.71 1.96
N ALA A 68 -1.04 27.97 1.03
CA ALA A 68 -2.04 26.96 1.33
C ALA A 68 -1.37 25.84 2.15
N THR A 69 -1.30 26.05 3.46
CA THR A 69 -0.82 25.07 4.40
C THR A 69 -1.88 23.97 4.47
N PRO A 70 -1.52 22.70 4.23
CA PRO A 70 -2.50 21.63 4.26
C PRO A 70 -3.13 21.57 5.65
N SER A 71 -4.44 21.79 5.73
CA SER A 71 -5.17 21.66 6.98
C SER A 71 -5.21 20.19 7.41
N PRO A 72 -4.94 19.87 8.68
CA PRO A 72 -4.99 18.49 9.17
C PRO A 72 -6.40 17.93 9.05
N SER A 73 -6.53 16.66 8.67
CA SER A 73 -7.83 15.99 8.60
C SER A 73 -8.47 15.88 9.98
N THR A 74 -9.78 16.08 10.03
CA THR A 74 -10.58 15.91 11.24
C THR A 74 -10.64 14.44 11.68
N SER A 75 -10.96 14.19 12.95
CA SER A 75 -11.11 12.82 13.46
C SER A 75 -12.19 12.02 12.72
N ALA A 76 -13.28 12.67 12.31
CA ALA A 76 -14.35 12.03 11.54
C ALA A 76 -13.89 11.62 10.13
N GLU A 77 -13.10 12.45 9.46
CA GLU A 77 -12.50 12.11 8.17
C GLU A 77 -11.50 10.96 8.29
N ARG A 78 -10.66 10.96 9.34
CA ARG A 78 -9.73 9.85 9.61
C ARG A 78 -10.45 8.52 9.78
N GLN A 79 -11.59 8.49 10.46
CA GLN A 79 -12.42 7.29 10.62
C GLN A 79 -13.00 6.81 9.29
N LYS A 80 -13.52 7.72 8.45
CA LYS A 80 -14.02 7.37 7.11
C LYS A 80 -12.90 6.77 6.25
N PHE A 81 -11.72 7.39 6.24
CA PHE A 81 -10.57 6.86 5.52
C PHE A 81 -10.12 5.49 6.06
N ALA A 82 -10.16 5.29 7.37
CA ALA A 82 -9.87 4.00 8.00
C ALA A 82 -10.85 2.91 7.52
N LYS A 83 -12.16 3.18 7.55
CA LYS A 83 -13.18 2.24 7.03
C LYS A 83 -12.99 1.93 5.56
N THR A 84 -12.78 2.95 4.72
CA THR A 84 -12.56 2.76 3.29
C THR A 84 -11.33 1.92 3.01
N ARG A 85 -10.20 2.20 3.69
CA ARG A 85 -8.96 1.42 3.54
C ARG A 85 -9.10 0.01 4.07
N PHE A 86 -9.84 -0.18 5.17
CA PHE A 86 -10.20 -1.51 5.67
C PHE A 86 -10.94 -2.31 4.61
N VAL A 87 -12.04 -1.76 4.07
CA VAL A 87 -12.87 -2.43 3.05
C VAL A 87 -12.07 -2.74 1.80
N ALA A 88 -11.28 -1.79 1.30
CA ALA A 88 -10.47 -2.00 0.11
C ALA A 88 -9.45 -3.14 0.29
N ASN A 89 -8.73 -3.15 1.41
CA ASN A 89 -7.75 -4.20 1.68
C ASN A 89 -8.39 -5.55 1.99
N ALA A 90 -9.44 -5.56 2.82
CA ALA A 90 -10.19 -6.76 3.15
C ALA A 90 -10.84 -7.39 1.90
N GLY A 91 -11.40 -6.56 1.02
CA GLY A 91 -12.06 -7.02 -0.21
C GLY A 91 -11.06 -7.63 -1.19
N LEU A 92 -9.89 -7.02 -1.35
CA LEU A 92 -8.81 -7.57 -2.17
C LEU A 92 -8.28 -8.89 -1.62
N ALA A 93 -8.12 -8.99 -0.29
CA ALA A 93 -7.72 -10.24 0.34
C ALA A 93 -8.77 -11.34 0.13
N ALA A 94 -10.04 -11.02 0.35
CA ALA A 94 -11.15 -11.95 0.23
C ALA A 94 -11.31 -12.45 -1.21
N GLY A 95 -11.24 -11.56 -2.21
CA GLY A 95 -11.30 -11.95 -3.61
C GLY A 95 -10.09 -12.76 -4.08
N ALA A 96 -8.88 -12.43 -3.60
CA ALA A 96 -7.68 -13.23 -3.88
C ALA A 96 -7.81 -14.66 -3.34
N THR A 97 -8.20 -14.79 -2.06
CA THR A 97 -8.40 -16.09 -1.41
C THR A 97 -9.51 -16.89 -2.11
N TYR A 98 -10.64 -16.26 -2.42
CA TYR A 98 -11.74 -16.95 -3.09
C TYR A 98 -11.35 -17.48 -4.47
N GLN A 99 -10.72 -16.64 -5.30
CA GLN A 99 -10.45 -17.00 -6.68
C GLN A 99 -9.28 -17.98 -6.85
N TRP A 100 -8.24 -17.86 -6.01
CA TRP A 100 -6.98 -18.58 -6.19
C TRP A 100 -6.68 -19.64 -5.14
N ILE A 101 -7.46 -19.70 -4.06
CA ILE A 101 -7.35 -20.74 -3.03
C ILE A 101 -8.63 -21.57 -3.00
N ILE A 102 -9.79 -20.95 -2.73
CA ILE A 102 -11.06 -21.65 -2.48
C ILE A 102 -11.57 -22.33 -3.76
N LYS A 103 -11.73 -21.58 -4.87
CA LYS A 103 -12.18 -22.14 -6.16
C LYS A 103 -11.31 -23.32 -6.66
N PRO A 104 -9.97 -23.20 -6.76
CA PRO A 104 -9.16 -24.33 -7.21
C PRO A 104 -9.16 -25.51 -6.24
N TYR A 105 -9.28 -25.25 -4.93
CA TYR A 105 -9.46 -26.31 -3.94
C TYR A 105 -10.78 -27.06 -4.14
N GLN A 106 -11.90 -26.35 -4.28
CA GLN A 106 -13.22 -26.94 -4.58
C GLN A 106 -13.21 -27.73 -5.89
N ALA A 107 -12.47 -27.25 -6.90
CA ALA A 107 -12.25 -27.96 -8.15
C ALA A 107 -11.27 -29.14 -8.04
N GLY A 108 -10.78 -29.47 -6.84
CA GLY A 108 -9.86 -30.59 -6.59
C GLY A 108 -8.45 -30.38 -7.16
N LYS A 109 -8.06 -29.16 -7.55
CA LYS A 109 -6.77 -28.90 -8.20
C LYS A 109 -5.56 -29.06 -7.28
N PHE A 110 -5.76 -29.12 -5.97
CA PHE A 110 -4.69 -29.39 -5.01
C PHE A 110 -4.46 -30.89 -4.76
N LYS A 111 -5.39 -31.77 -5.20
CA LYS A 111 -5.29 -33.23 -5.03
C LYS A 111 -4.09 -33.78 -5.79
N LYS A 112 -3.44 -34.80 -5.21
CA LYS A 112 -2.31 -35.49 -5.85
C LYS A 112 -2.76 -36.06 -7.21
N GLY A 113 -1.95 -35.85 -8.26
CA GLY A 113 -2.28 -36.27 -9.62
C GLY A 113 -3.17 -35.31 -10.42
N ALA A 114 -3.72 -34.25 -9.81
CA ALA A 114 -4.51 -33.27 -10.55
C ALA A 114 -3.66 -32.49 -11.59
N LYS A 115 -4.18 -32.36 -12.80
CA LYS A 115 -3.51 -31.60 -13.88
C LYS A 115 -3.38 -30.13 -13.49
N GLY A 116 -2.15 -29.61 -13.50
CA GLY A 116 -1.86 -28.23 -13.13
C GLY A 116 -1.79 -27.97 -11.61
N ARG A 117 -1.71 -29.02 -10.78
CA ARG A 117 -1.58 -28.90 -9.31
C ARG A 117 -0.47 -27.94 -8.87
N THR A 118 0.72 -28.06 -9.44
CA THR A 118 1.86 -27.20 -9.09
C THR A 118 1.56 -25.72 -9.33
N PHE A 119 0.98 -25.38 -10.48
CA PHE A 119 0.58 -24.00 -10.77
C PHE A 119 -0.53 -23.51 -9.84
N ALA A 120 -1.48 -24.38 -9.49
CA ALA A 120 -2.54 -24.05 -8.55
C ALA A 120 -1.95 -23.76 -7.16
N LEU A 121 -1.01 -24.57 -6.68
CA LEU A 121 -0.32 -24.37 -5.40
C LEU A 121 0.55 -23.10 -5.39
N ILE A 122 1.26 -22.80 -6.49
CA ILE A 122 2.02 -21.55 -6.62
C ILE A 122 1.09 -20.34 -6.55
N LYS A 123 0.00 -20.33 -7.33
CA LYS A 123 -1.00 -19.26 -7.29
C LYS A 123 -1.65 -19.11 -5.93
N ALA A 124 -1.99 -20.22 -5.28
CA ALA A 124 -2.55 -20.22 -3.94
C ALA A 124 -1.56 -19.67 -2.91
N GLY A 125 -0.27 -20.01 -3.03
CA GLY A 125 0.79 -19.47 -2.18
C GLY A 125 0.96 -17.96 -2.34
N LEU A 126 1.00 -17.46 -3.59
CA LEU A 126 1.06 -16.03 -3.90
C LEU A 126 -0.19 -15.30 -3.40
N ALA A 127 -1.38 -15.84 -3.67
CA ALA A 127 -2.64 -15.28 -3.21
C ALA A 127 -2.74 -15.25 -1.69
N GLY A 128 -2.28 -16.30 -1.00
CA GLY A 128 -2.24 -16.37 0.45
C GLY A 128 -1.30 -15.33 1.06
N ALA A 129 -0.11 -15.15 0.47
CA ALA A 129 0.84 -14.12 0.91
C ALA A 129 0.29 -12.70 0.68
N PHE A 130 -0.31 -12.46 -0.50
CA PHE A 130 -0.99 -11.20 -0.80
C PHE A 130 -2.14 -10.93 0.19
N ALA A 131 -3.00 -11.92 0.41
CA ALA A 131 -4.12 -11.82 1.34
C ALA A 131 -3.64 -11.55 2.76
N TYR A 132 -2.57 -12.20 3.24
CA TYR A 132 -2.00 -11.91 4.55
C TYR A 132 -1.53 -10.46 4.69
N ASN A 133 -0.78 -9.94 3.70
CA ASN A 133 -0.32 -8.55 3.72
C ASN A 133 -1.49 -7.56 3.72
N ARG A 134 -2.52 -7.83 2.91
CA ARG A 134 -3.73 -7.00 2.82
C ARG A 134 -4.58 -7.09 4.09
N LEU A 135 -4.76 -8.28 4.67
CA LEU A 135 -5.47 -8.44 5.94
C LEU A 135 -4.72 -7.77 7.10
N LYS A 136 -3.38 -7.79 7.09
CA LYS A 136 -2.57 -7.05 8.07
C LYS A 136 -2.82 -5.55 7.96
N ALA A 137 -2.75 -5.01 6.74
CA ALA A 137 -3.10 -3.61 6.49
C ALA A 137 -4.55 -3.30 6.87
N ALA A 138 -5.49 -4.19 6.59
CA ALA A 138 -6.88 -4.03 7.01
C ALA A 138 -6.99 -3.97 8.55
N SER A 139 -6.31 -4.87 9.26
CA SER A 139 -6.26 -4.88 10.73
C SER A 139 -5.67 -3.60 11.31
N ASP A 140 -4.66 -3.01 10.66
CA ASP A 140 -4.08 -1.74 11.11
C ASP A 140 -5.03 -0.56 10.83
N ASN A 141 -5.71 -0.56 9.69
CA ASN A 141 -6.76 0.43 9.38
C ASN A 141 -7.93 0.33 10.36
N ALA A 142 -8.31 -0.88 10.80
CA ALA A 142 -9.40 -1.10 11.76
C ALA A 142 -9.16 -0.41 13.12
N LYS A 143 -7.90 -0.21 13.53
CA LYS A 143 -7.55 0.52 14.78
C LYS A 143 -7.94 1.99 14.73
N GLY A 144 -8.04 2.56 13.52
CA GLY A 144 -8.42 3.96 13.31
C GLY A 144 -9.92 4.24 13.44
N ASP A 145 -10.75 3.21 13.65
CA ASP A 145 -12.20 3.33 13.79
C ASP A 145 -12.72 2.62 15.05
N PRO A 146 -13.51 3.28 15.92
CA PRO A 146 -14.01 2.70 17.17
C PRO A 146 -14.93 1.48 17.01
N LEU A 147 -15.58 1.31 15.86
CA LEU A 147 -16.50 0.20 15.61
C LEU A 147 -15.76 -1.00 15.01
N LEU A 148 -14.86 -0.76 14.05
CA LEU A 148 -14.00 -1.81 13.49
C LEU A 148 -13.03 -2.37 14.52
N SER A 149 -12.56 -1.53 15.44
CA SER A 149 -11.65 -1.96 16.49
C SER A 149 -12.30 -3.05 17.38
N LYS A 150 -13.58 -2.98 17.69
CA LYS A 150 -14.25 -4.03 18.49
C LYS A 150 -14.19 -5.43 17.85
N ALA A 151 -14.02 -5.51 16.54
CA ALA A 151 -13.89 -6.76 15.81
C ALA A 151 -12.44 -7.21 15.58
N MET A 152 -11.44 -6.47 16.07
CA MET A 152 -10.02 -6.73 15.78
C MET A 152 -9.44 -7.96 16.47
N VAL A 153 -10.02 -8.38 17.62
CA VAL A 153 -9.57 -9.57 18.35
C VAL A 153 -9.77 -10.85 17.53
N PRO A 154 -10.99 -11.19 17.07
CA PRO A 154 -11.19 -12.36 16.20
C PRO A 154 -10.46 -12.20 14.86
N LEU A 155 -10.33 -10.98 14.34
CA LEU A 155 -9.60 -10.70 13.10
C LEU A 155 -8.12 -11.05 13.20
N THR A 156 -7.46 -10.62 14.28
CA THR A 156 -6.03 -10.84 14.52
C THR A 156 -5.75 -12.32 14.79
N ALA A 157 -6.62 -12.97 15.56
CA ALA A 157 -6.53 -14.41 15.78
C ALA A 157 -6.65 -15.19 14.45
N GLY A 158 -7.55 -14.78 13.57
CA GLY A 158 -7.69 -15.35 12.24
C GLY A 158 -6.48 -15.13 11.33
N ILE A 159 -5.88 -13.94 11.37
CA ILE A 159 -4.65 -13.65 10.59
C ILE A 159 -3.47 -14.48 11.10
N GLU A 160 -3.35 -14.71 12.41
CA GLU A 160 -2.28 -15.54 12.97
C GLU A 160 -2.49 -17.02 12.63
N SER A 161 -3.75 -17.51 12.63
CA SER A 161 -4.04 -18.88 12.19
C SER A 161 -3.67 -19.09 10.71
N LEU A 162 -3.88 -18.08 9.87
CA LEU A 162 -3.46 -18.01 8.46
C LEU A 162 -1.95 -18.20 8.27
N LYS A 163 -1.12 -17.70 9.20
CA LYS A 163 0.35 -17.83 9.13
C LYS A 163 0.79 -19.27 9.37
N GLY A 164 0.20 -19.95 10.35
CA GLY A 164 0.42 -21.38 10.56
C GLY A 164 0.00 -22.21 9.35
N LEU A 165 -1.11 -21.80 8.73
CA LEU A 165 -1.67 -22.39 7.52
C LEU A 165 -0.76 -22.26 6.29
N ALA A 166 -0.17 -21.08 6.09
CA ALA A 166 0.78 -20.85 5.02
C ALA A 166 2.01 -21.77 5.14
N GLY A 167 2.44 -22.07 6.38
CA GLY A 167 3.47 -23.06 6.67
C GLY A 167 3.07 -24.47 6.20
N LYS A 168 1.84 -24.91 6.49
CA LYS A 168 1.32 -26.21 6.02
C LYS A 168 1.14 -26.25 4.51
N LEU A 169 0.67 -25.17 3.89
CA LEU A 169 0.46 -25.07 2.45
C LEU A 169 1.80 -25.19 1.69
N ARG A 170 2.86 -24.52 2.18
CA ARG A 170 4.23 -24.68 1.64
C ARG A 170 4.77 -26.09 1.78
N LYS A 171 4.45 -26.79 2.87
CA LYS A 171 4.85 -28.18 3.11
C LYS A 171 3.97 -29.19 2.37
N GLY A 172 2.94 -28.75 1.66
CA GLY A 172 1.96 -29.61 0.98
C GLY A 172 1.07 -30.40 1.94
N GLN A 173 0.95 -29.95 3.18
CA GLN A 173 0.19 -30.59 4.27
C GLN A 173 -1.16 -29.93 4.54
N ALA A 174 -1.48 -28.82 3.86
CA ALA A 174 -2.76 -28.16 4.04
C ALA A 174 -3.90 -29.05 3.51
N GLY A 175 -4.83 -29.40 4.40
CA GLY A 175 -6.00 -30.20 4.09
C GLY A 175 -7.30 -29.40 4.10
N ASP A 176 -8.40 -30.13 4.07
CA ASP A 176 -9.75 -29.55 3.96
C ASP A 176 -10.09 -28.63 5.13
N ALA A 177 -9.74 -29.04 6.35
CA ALA A 177 -9.90 -28.25 7.57
C ALA A 177 -9.11 -26.93 7.52
N ASP A 178 -7.92 -26.97 6.93
CA ASP A 178 -7.07 -25.80 6.79
C ASP A 178 -7.70 -24.80 5.81
N ILE A 179 -8.20 -25.26 4.67
CA ILE A 179 -8.87 -24.36 3.71
C ILE A 179 -10.19 -23.80 4.26
N SER A 180 -10.92 -24.58 5.06
CA SER A 180 -12.09 -24.06 5.80
C SER A 180 -11.71 -22.92 6.72
N SER A 181 -10.61 -23.04 7.46
CA SER A 181 -10.14 -21.96 8.34
C SER A 181 -9.85 -20.65 7.58
N PHE A 182 -9.30 -20.71 6.35
CA PHE A 182 -9.16 -19.51 5.52
C PHE A 182 -10.52 -18.86 5.22
N GLN A 183 -11.52 -19.68 4.91
CA GLN A 183 -12.87 -19.20 4.59
C GLN A 183 -13.54 -18.58 5.82
N ASP A 184 -13.40 -19.20 6.99
CA ASP A 184 -13.94 -18.70 8.25
C ASP A 184 -13.32 -17.34 8.62
N VAL A 185 -12.00 -17.19 8.46
CA VAL A 185 -11.33 -15.91 8.71
C VAL A 185 -11.83 -14.82 7.76
N ILE A 186 -11.94 -15.13 6.45
CA ILE A 186 -12.45 -14.17 5.47
C ILE A 186 -13.91 -13.80 5.74
N ASN A 187 -14.75 -14.77 6.11
CA ASN A 187 -16.14 -14.52 6.49
C ASN A 187 -16.23 -13.68 7.77
N GLY A 188 -15.36 -13.94 8.75
CA GLY A 188 -15.22 -13.12 9.96
C GLY A 188 -14.84 -11.68 9.63
N VAL A 189 -13.90 -11.47 8.71
CA VAL A 189 -13.50 -10.13 8.23
C VAL A 189 -14.68 -9.41 7.55
N LYS A 190 -15.44 -10.12 6.70
CA LYS A 190 -16.63 -9.55 6.05
C LYS A 190 -17.71 -9.19 7.06
N SER A 191 -17.99 -10.08 8.01
CA SER A 191 -18.98 -9.86 9.07
C SER A 191 -18.59 -8.71 9.98
N ALA A 192 -17.31 -8.61 10.36
CA ALA A 192 -16.77 -7.50 11.14
C ALA A 192 -16.94 -6.16 10.41
N GLY A 193 -16.60 -6.12 9.12
CA GLY A 193 -16.83 -4.97 8.27
C GLY A 193 -18.29 -4.58 8.23
N GLN A 194 -19.19 -5.52 7.91
CA GLN A 194 -20.63 -5.29 7.86
C GLN A 194 -21.18 -4.75 9.19
N SER A 195 -20.76 -5.32 10.31
CA SER A 195 -21.17 -4.88 11.65
C SER A 195 -20.74 -3.45 11.98
N ALA A 196 -19.67 -2.97 11.36
CA ALA A 196 -19.18 -1.60 11.48
C ALA A 196 -19.71 -0.63 10.38
N GLY A 197 -20.65 -1.09 9.54
CA GLY A 197 -21.20 -0.35 8.41
C GLY A 197 -20.25 -0.25 7.20
N ALA A 198 -19.29 -1.17 7.10
CA ALA A 198 -18.21 -1.18 6.12
C ALA A 198 -18.25 -2.50 5.31
N THR A 199 -19.11 -2.54 4.28
CA THR A 199 -19.33 -3.76 3.48
C THR A 199 -18.07 -4.17 2.72
N VAL A 200 -17.56 -5.37 3.02
CA VAL A 200 -16.41 -5.97 2.34
C VAL A 200 -16.89 -6.82 1.17
N THR A 201 -16.57 -6.40 -0.04
CA THR A 201 -16.88 -7.12 -1.28
C THR A 201 -15.63 -7.81 -1.83
N ASP A 202 -15.79 -9.00 -2.39
CA ASP A 202 -14.69 -9.73 -3.01
C ASP A 202 -14.16 -9.00 -4.24
N GLN A 203 -12.94 -8.49 -4.14
CA GLN A 203 -12.22 -7.86 -5.25
C GLN A 203 -11.10 -8.79 -5.69
N VAL A 204 -11.19 -9.28 -6.92
CA VAL A 204 -10.22 -10.25 -7.44
C VAL A 204 -9.01 -9.49 -8.01
N PRO A 205 -7.82 -9.57 -7.39
CA PRO A 205 -6.62 -9.03 -8.00
C PRO A 205 -6.18 -9.88 -9.20
N SER A 206 -5.54 -9.23 -10.16
CA SER A 206 -4.88 -9.89 -11.27
C SER A 206 -3.65 -10.69 -10.79
N LEU A 207 -3.20 -11.67 -11.57
CA LEU A 207 -2.03 -12.49 -11.21
C LEU A 207 -0.77 -11.65 -11.01
N SER A 208 -0.56 -10.60 -11.79
CA SER A 208 0.58 -9.68 -11.62
C SER A 208 0.50 -8.93 -10.29
N GLN A 209 -0.70 -8.53 -9.86
CA GLN A 209 -0.90 -7.86 -8.56
C GLN A 209 -0.63 -8.77 -7.35
N LEU A 210 -0.66 -10.09 -7.53
CA LEU A 210 -0.30 -11.05 -6.48
C LEU A 210 1.22 -11.21 -6.30
N GLY A 211 2.00 -10.99 -7.37
CA GLY A 211 3.44 -11.27 -7.41
C GLY A 211 4.33 -10.10 -6.97
N GLY A 212 3.82 -8.87 -7.02
CA GLY A 212 4.64 -7.65 -6.90
C GLY A 212 5.14 -7.19 -8.24
#